data_AF-A0A1Y3Z8Z3-F1
#
_entry.id   AF-A0A1Y3Z8Z3-F1
#
_cell.length_a   1.000
_cell.length_b   1.000
_cell.length_c   1.000
_cell.angle_alpha   90.00
_cell.angle_beta   90.00
_cell.angle_gamma   90.00
#
_symmetry.space_group_name_H-M   'P 1'
#
loop_
_entity.id
_entity.type
_entity.pdbx_description
1 polymer ?
#
loop_
_entity_poly.entity_id
_entity_poly.type
_entity_poly.pdbx_seq_one_letter_code
_entity_poly.pdbx_strand_id
1 'polypeptide(L)'
;MKSTEYIEWDKLEQIPFCLCRIAEDEENQEIDVYYLDKRVCHDYDHVGHYFRTAIIMFRRIRNITADWVNLKNLWLLRDCIRENFNHGLEVDDLIFGETFDGEDPETIKPLTKERLFKIKKVIQEKDPYATV
;
A
#
# COMPACT_ATOMS: atom_id res chain seq x y z
N MET A 1 -3.53 10.47 23.70
CA MET A 1 -3.04 10.91 22.38
C MET A 1 -1.81 10.07 22.07
N LYS A 2 -1.85 9.20 21.04
CA LYS A 2 -0.64 8.49 20.60
C LYS A 2 0.42 9.54 20.24
N SER A 3 1.70 9.30 20.56
CA SER A 3 2.80 10.21 20.23
C SER A 3 2.77 10.53 18.74
N THR A 4 2.79 11.81 18.35
CA THR A 4 2.84 12.24 16.95
C THR A 4 4.28 12.10 16.42
N GLU A 5 4.79 10.87 16.41
CA GLU A 5 6.05 10.57 15.72
C GLU A 5 5.79 10.66 14.21
N TYR A 6 6.40 11.67 13.58
CA TYR A 6 6.33 11.87 12.14
C TYR A 6 6.98 10.68 11.42
N ILE A 7 6.34 10.22 10.34
CA ILE A 7 6.89 9.19 9.47
C ILE A 7 8.17 9.73 8.83
N GLU A 8 9.29 9.07 9.08
CA GLU A 8 10.57 9.37 8.44
C GLU A 8 10.60 8.77 7.03
N TRP A 9 10.01 9.49 6.07
CA TRP A 9 9.81 9.04 4.68
C TRP A 9 11.07 8.47 4.00
N ASP A 10 12.22 9.13 4.18
CA ASP A 10 13.48 8.72 3.58
C ASP A 10 13.99 7.37 4.10
N LYS A 11 13.57 6.95 5.29
CA LYS A 11 13.96 5.67 5.89
C LYS A 11 13.09 4.50 5.46
N LEU A 12 11.88 4.76 4.95
CA LEU A 12 10.94 3.69 4.58
C LEU A 12 11.47 2.77 3.45
N GLU A 13 12.33 3.30 2.58
CA GLU A 13 12.97 2.52 1.52
C GLU A 13 13.91 1.43 2.06
N GLN A 14 14.49 1.67 3.24
CA GLN A 14 15.45 0.79 3.89
C GLN A 14 14.79 -0.25 4.81
N ILE A 15 13.46 -0.20 4.98
CA ILE A 15 12.72 -1.09 5.87
C ILE A 15 12.00 -2.16 5.01
N PRO A 16 12.48 -3.41 5.02
CA PRO A 16 11.81 -4.50 4.32
C PRO A 16 10.43 -4.78 4.94
N PHE A 17 9.42 -4.92 4.11
CA PHE A 17 8.06 -5.19 4.60
C PHE A 17 7.98 -6.53 5.35
N CYS A 18 8.76 -7.53 4.92
CA CYS A 18 8.79 -8.85 5.56
C CYS A 18 9.30 -8.85 7.02
N LEU A 19 9.95 -7.76 7.47
CA LEU A 19 10.42 -7.60 8.85
C LEU A 19 9.46 -6.76 9.70
N CYS A 20 8.35 -6.33 9.13
CA CYS A 20 7.39 -5.46 9.81
C CYS A 20 6.28 -6.26 10.50
N ARG A 21 5.84 -5.77 11.66
CA ARG A 21 4.62 -6.21 12.33
C ARG A 21 3.49 -5.22 12.06
N ILE A 22 2.35 -5.73 11.61
CA ILE A 22 1.13 -4.94 11.40
C ILE A 22 0.25 -5.09 12.65
N ALA A 23 -0.25 -3.98 13.19
CA ALA A 23 -1.26 -3.96 14.24
C ALA A 23 -2.46 -3.17 13.72
N GLU A 24 -3.63 -3.80 13.73
CA GLU A 24 -4.89 -3.20 13.31
C GLU A 24 -5.73 -2.94 14.56
N ASP A 25 -6.27 -1.73 14.67
CA ASP A 25 -7.25 -1.33 15.66
C ASP A 25 -8.58 -1.15 14.93
N GLU A 26 -9.44 -2.17 15.02
CA GLU A 26 -10.73 -2.20 14.34
C GLU A 26 -11.70 -1.13 14.85
N GLU A 27 -11.63 -0.80 16.14
CA GLU A 27 -12.52 0.18 16.77
C GLU A 27 -12.21 1.59 16.26
N ASN A 28 -10.93 1.95 16.19
CA ASN A 28 -10.50 3.27 15.72
C ASN A 28 -10.22 3.32 14.22
N GLN A 29 -10.35 2.19 13.51
CA GLN A 29 -10.00 2.04 12.10
C GLN A 29 -8.57 2.55 11.83
N GLU A 30 -7.62 2.08 12.62
CA GLU A 30 -6.21 2.47 12.55
C GLU A 30 -5.33 1.28 12.20
N ILE A 31 -4.28 1.51 11.42
CA ILE A 31 -3.29 0.50 11.07
C ILE A 31 -1.89 1.05 11.39
N ASP A 32 -1.27 0.50 12.43
CA ASP A 32 0.10 0.81 12.83
C ASP A 32 1.08 -0.25 12.26
N VAL A 33 2.22 0.21 11.74
CA VAL A 33 3.32 -0.65 11.27
C VAL A 33 4.53 -0.47 12.17
N TYR A 34 5.05 -1.58 12.67
CA TYR A 34 6.20 -1.62 13.56
C TYR A 34 7.40 -2.31 12.91
N TYR A 35 8.60 -1.75 13.11
CA TYR A 35 9.89 -2.34 12.76
C TYR A 35 10.85 -2.20 13.95
N LEU A 36 11.44 -3.31 14.40
CA LEU A 36 12.28 -3.36 15.61
C LEU A 36 11.61 -2.69 16.83
N ASP A 37 10.34 -3.05 17.05
CA ASP A 37 9.46 -2.54 18.12
C ASP A 37 9.22 -1.02 18.13
N LYS A 38 9.65 -0.32 17.08
CA LYS A 38 9.34 1.09 16.87
C LYS A 38 8.22 1.21 15.84
N ARG A 39 7.26 2.09 16.09
CA ARG A 39 6.28 2.44 15.08
C ARG A 39 6.97 3.27 13.99
N VAL A 40 6.85 2.84 12.74
CA VAL A 40 7.54 3.45 11.60
C VAL A 40 6.59 4.00 10.54
N CYS A 41 5.35 3.52 10.54
CA CYS A 41 4.32 3.94 9.61
C CYS A 41 2.95 3.75 10.28
N HIS A 42 2.00 4.61 9.94
CA HIS A 42 0.64 4.62 10.45
C HIS A 42 -0.30 5.14 9.37
N ASP A 43 -1.46 4.53 9.21
CA ASP A 43 -2.53 5.07 8.38
C ASP A 43 -3.89 4.88 9.06
N TYR A 44 -4.84 5.69 8.62
CA TYR A 44 -6.23 5.62 9.07
C TYR A 44 -7.09 4.99 7.99
N ASP A 45 -7.73 3.89 8.34
CA ASP A 45 -8.53 3.07 7.46
C ASP A 45 -9.97 3.61 7.27
N HIS A 46 -10.37 4.65 8.03
CA HIS A 46 -11.69 5.29 7.89
C HIS A 46 -11.85 6.15 6.62
N VAL A 47 -10.75 6.49 5.93
CA VAL A 47 -10.76 7.30 4.68
C VAL A 47 -10.84 6.41 3.42
N GLY A 48 -10.91 5.10 3.62
CA GLY A 48 -10.94 4.08 2.58
C GLY A 48 -9.94 2.97 2.92
N HIS A 49 -10.30 1.73 2.59
CA HIS A 49 -9.52 0.53 2.95
C HIS A 49 -8.17 0.41 2.19
N TYR A 50 -7.58 1.51 1.73
CA TYR A 50 -6.44 1.57 0.82
C TYR A 50 -5.20 0.91 1.39
N PHE A 51 -4.87 1.22 2.65
CA PHE A 51 -3.66 0.69 3.27
C PHE A 51 -3.79 -0.78 3.62
N ARG A 52 -4.97 -1.21 4.12
CA ARG A 52 -5.27 -2.63 4.30
C ARG A 52 -5.13 -3.39 2.99
N THR A 53 -5.71 -2.88 1.91
CA THR A 53 -5.61 -3.49 0.58
C THR A 53 -4.16 -3.57 0.11
N ALA A 54 -3.37 -2.50 0.27
CA ALA A 54 -1.94 -2.53 -0.07
C ALA A 54 -1.16 -3.59 0.73
N ILE A 55 -1.44 -3.73 2.04
CA ILE A 55 -0.83 -4.74 2.92
C ILE A 55 -1.19 -6.15 2.45
N ILE A 56 -2.46 -6.41 2.13
CA ILE A 56 -2.91 -7.71 1.59
C ILE A 56 -2.16 -8.02 0.29
N MET A 57 -2.09 -7.06 -0.63
CA MET A 57 -1.39 -7.23 -1.90
C MET A 57 0.11 -7.50 -1.71
N PHE A 58 0.77 -6.82 -0.76
CA PHE A 58 2.17 -7.06 -0.44
C PHE A 58 2.40 -8.46 0.13
N ARG A 59 1.53 -8.94 1.03
CA ARG A 59 1.59 -10.30 1.58
C ARG A 59 1.50 -11.39 0.50
N ARG A 60 0.88 -11.10 -0.65
CA ARG A 60 0.75 -12.02 -1.80
C ARG A 60 1.96 -12.02 -2.74
N ILE A 61 2.94 -11.14 -2.55
CA ILE A 61 4.13 -11.10 -3.42
C ILE A 61 4.94 -12.38 -3.22
N ARG A 62 5.19 -13.11 -4.32
CA ARG A 62 5.86 -14.43 -4.28
C ARG A 62 7.24 -14.38 -3.64
N ASN A 63 8.00 -13.31 -3.89
CA ASN A 63 9.31 -13.10 -3.30
C ASN A 63 9.25 -11.90 -2.33
N ILE A 64 8.75 -12.14 -1.12
CA ILE A 64 8.54 -11.09 -0.11
C ILE A 64 9.84 -10.46 0.41
N THR A 65 11.00 -11.09 0.18
CA THR A 65 12.32 -10.59 0.59
C THR A 65 13.03 -9.79 -0.50
N ALA A 66 12.38 -9.57 -1.66
CA ALA A 66 12.95 -8.74 -2.71
C ALA A 66 13.16 -7.29 -2.24
N ASP A 67 14.22 -6.64 -2.72
CA ASP A 67 14.66 -5.29 -2.38
C ASP A 67 13.57 -4.21 -2.49
N TRP A 68 12.70 -4.34 -3.50
CA TRP A 68 11.60 -3.42 -3.77
C TRP A 68 10.39 -3.64 -2.85
N VAL A 69 10.36 -4.73 -2.07
CA VAL A 69 9.25 -5.06 -1.15
C VAL A 69 9.54 -4.41 0.20
N ASN A 70 9.46 -3.08 0.22
CA ASN A 70 9.77 -2.22 1.36
C ASN A 70 8.63 -1.25 1.69
N LEU A 71 8.70 -0.55 2.82
CA LEU A 71 7.61 0.32 3.28
C LEU A 71 7.36 1.53 2.37
N LYS A 72 8.38 2.02 1.66
CA LYS A 72 8.19 3.11 0.67
C LYS A 72 7.30 2.66 -0.48
N ASN A 73 7.53 1.45 -0.99
CA ASN A 73 6.72 0.90 -2.07
C ASN A 73 5.35 0.40 -1.61
N LEU A 74 5.22 -0.01 -0.34
CA LEU A 74 3.90 -0.28 0.26
C LEU A 74 3.07 1.00 0.28
N TRP A 75 3.67 2.11 0.72
CA TRP A 75 3.01 3.41 0.74
C TRP A 75 2.67 3.93 -0.65
N LEU A 76 3.58 3.76 -1.62
CA LEU A 76 3.30 4.05 -3.02
C LEU A 76 2.07 3.30 -3.52
N LEU A 77 1.95 2.00 -3.22
CA LEU A 77 0.78 1.22 -3.63
C LEU A 77 -0.50 1.73 -2.95
N ARG A 78 -0.43 2.07 -1.66
CA ARG A 78 -1.53 2.71 -0.92
C ARG A 78 -1.99 3.98 -1.63
N ASP A 79 -1.07 4.86 -1.97
CA ASP A 79 -1.37 6.11 -2.69
C ASP A 79 -1.97 5.82 -4.08
N CYS A 80 -1.43 4.85 -4.82
CA CYS A 80 -2.01 4.44 -6.11
C CYS A 80 -3.47 3.98 -5.98
N ILE A 81 -3.79 3.18 -4.96
CA ILE A 81 -5.17 2.72 -4.71
C ILE A 81 -6.06 3.91 -4.34
N ARG A 82 -5.58 4.81 -3.47
CA ARG A 82 -6.30 6.01 -3.06
C ARG A 82 -6.62 6.91 -4.26
N GLU A 83 -5.63 7.27 -5.06
CA GLU A 83 -5.84 8.16 -6.22
C GLU A 83 -6.77 7.52 -7.24
N ASN A 84 -6.65 6.21 -7.49
CA ASN A 84 -7.56 5.50 -8.39
C ASN A 84 -9.02 5.63 -7.92
N PHE A 85 -9.27 5.39 -6.64
CA PHE A 85 -10.60 5.44 -6.05
C PHE A 85 -11.15 6.87 -5.97
N ASN A 86 -10.39 7.78 -5.37
CA ASN A 86 -10.85 9.15 -5.10
C ASN A 86 -11.07 9.96 -6.38
N HIS A 87 -10.28 9.72 -7.42
CA HIS A 87 -10.37 10.48 -8.68
C HIS A 87 -11.11 9.71 -9.78
N GLY A 88 -11.58 8.49 -9.51
CA GLY A 88 -12.33 7.68 -10.48
C GLY A 88 -11.53 7.37 -11.74
N LEU A 89 -10.27 6.93 -11.59
CA LEU A 89 -9.34 6.78 -12.72
C LEU A 89 -9.55 5.48 -13.52
N GLU A 90 -10.30 4.52 -12.98
CA GLU A 90 -10.63 3.22 -13.61
C GLU A 90 -9.35 2.43 -14.00
N VAL A 91 -8.39 2.35 -13.09
CA VAL A 91 -7.10 1.63 -13.24
C VAL A 91 -7.11 0.29 -12.47
N ASP A 92 -8.29 -0.16 -12.02
CA ASP A 92 -8.51 -1.32 -11.15
C ASP A 92 -7.91 -2.62 -11.72
N ASP A 93 -8.13 -2.91 -13.01
CA ASP A 93 -7.59 -4.09 -13.68
C ASP A 93 -6.05 -4.14 -13.63
N LEU A 94 -5.40 -2.98 -13.68
CA LEU A 94 -3.95 -2.89 -13.62
C LEU A 94 -3.45 -3.06 -12.17
N ILE A 95 -4.21 -2.57 -11.20
CA ILE A 95 -3.89 -2.67 -9.76
C ILE A 95 -4.13 -4.10 -9.27
N PHE A 96 -5.36 -4.58 -9.36
CA PHE A 96 -5.84 -5.82 -8.75
C PHE A 96 -5.72 -7.03 -9.70
N GLY A 97 -5.78 -6.79 -11.01
CA GLY A 97 -5.88 -7.84 -12.02
C GLY A 97 -7.31 -8.01 -12.52
N GLU A 98 -7.45 -8.34 -13.80
CA GLU A 98 -8.72 -8.50 -14.54
C GLU A 98 -9.70 -9.54 -13.93
N THR A 99 -9.22 -10.39 -13.01
CA THR A 99 -10.01 -11.45 -12.38
C THR A 99 -10.45 -11.12 -10.96
N PHE A 100 -10.10 -9.94 -10.43
CA PHE A 100 -10.50 -9.55 -9.09
C PHE A 100 -12.01 -9.25 -9.06
N ASP A 101 -12.74 -9.94 -8.19
CA ASP A 101 -14.20 -9.84 -8.07
C ASP A 101 -14.66 -8.67 -7.18
N GLY A 102 -13.72 -7.94 -6.57
CA GLY A 102 -14.00 -6.84 -5.65
C GLY A 102 -14.14 -7.28 -4.19
N GLU A 103 -14.17 -8.58 -3.91
CA GLU A 103 -14.45 -9.13 -2.57
C GLU A 103 -13.37 -10.07 -2.08
N ASP A 104 -13.02 -11.10 -2.87
CA ASP A 104 -12.07 -12.14 -2.49
C ASP A 104 -10.63 -11.72 -2.79
N PRO A 105 -9.80 -11.43 -1.77
CA PRO A 105 -8.41 -11.05 -2.01
C PRO A 105 -7.57 -12.17 -2.63
N GLU A 106 -8.04 -13.43 -2.62
CA GLU A 106 -7.38 -14.53 -3.31
C GLU A 106 -7.40 -14.37 -4.83
N THR A 107 -8.40 -13.66 -5.37
CA THR A 107 -8.52 -13.42 -6.81
C THR A 107 -7.61 -12.28 -7.31
N ILE A 108 -6.98 -11.53 -6.39
CA ILE A 108 -5.99 -10.51 -6.73
C ILE A 108 -4.74 -11.16 -7.33
N LYS A 109 -4.41 -10.73 -8.55
CA LYS A 109 -3.18 -11.14 -9.25
C LYS A 109 -1.96 -10.66 -8.45
N PRO A 110 -0.98 -11.53 -8.13
CA PRO A 110 0.22 -11.13 -7.39
C PRO A 110 0.97 -9.95 -8.02
N LEU A 111 1.38 -9.00 -7.19
CA LEU A 111 2.08 -7.79 -7.61
C LEU A 111 3.53 -8.08 -8.02
N THR A 112 3.99 -7.41 -9.09
CA THR A 112 5.40 -7.38 -9.49
C THR A 112 5.94 -5.95 -9.42
N LYS A 113 7.27 -5.80 -9.37
CA LYS A 113 7.96 -4.51 -9.36
C LYS A 113 7.55 -3.68 -10.58
N GLU A 114 7.57 -4.29 -11.75
CA GLU A 114 7.22 -3.65 -13.03
C GLU A 114 5.77 -3.18 -13.03
N ARG A 115 4.85 -3.99 -12.47
CA ARG A 115 3.43 -3.62 -12.39
C ARG A 115 3.22 -2.45 -11.44
N LEU A 116 3.86 -2.42 -10.28
CA LEU A 116 3.77 -1.28 -9.34
C LEU A 116 4.18 0.04 -10.01
N PHE A 117 5.33 0.07 -10.66
CA PHE A 117 5.80 1.29 -11.33
C PHE A 117 4.98 1.64 -12.58
N LYS A 118 4.40 0.64 -13.25
CA LYS A 118 3.43 0.89 -14.33
C LYS A 118 2.14 1.52 -13.81
N ILE A 119 1.59 1.06 -12.68
CA ILE A 119 0.41 1.67 -12.03
C ILE A 119 0.67 3.13 -11.75
N LYS A 120 1.77 3.44 -11.04
CA LYS A 120 2.18 4.82 -10.73
C LYS A 120 2.19 5.68 -12.00
N LYS A 121 2.86 5.20 -13.05
CA LYS A 121 2.97 5.92 -14.32
C LYS A 121 1.60 6.18 -14.96
N VAL A 122 0.73 5.17 -15.05
CA VAL A 122 -0.60 5.30 -15.66
C VAL A 122 -1.48 6.26 -14.87
N ILE A 123 -1.40 6.25 -13.54
CA ILE A 123 -2.11 7.20 -12.67
C ILE A 123 -1.64 8.63 -12.96
N GLN A 124 -0.33 8.88 -13.00
CA GLN A 124 0.22 10.21 -13.31
C GLN A 124 -0.12 10.70 -14.73
N GLU A 125 -0.27 9.78 -15.69
CA GLU A 125 -0.70 10.09 -17.05
C GLU A 125 -2.19 10.46 -17.12
N LYS A 126 -3.04 9.80 -16.33
CA LYS A 126 -4.48 10.09 -16.26
C LYS A 126 -4.80 11.33 -15.43
N ASP A 127 -4.04 11.54 -14.36
CA ASP A 127 -4.16 12.70 -13.49
C ASP A 127 -2.76 13.26 -13.15
N PRO A 128 -2.36 14.36 -13.80
CA PRO A 128 -1.09 15.04 -13.54
C PRO A 128 -0.96 15.61 -12.11
N TYR A 129 -2.07 15.73 -11.38
CA TYR A 129 -2.10 16.21 -10.00
C TYR A 129 -2.11 15.08 -8.97
N ALA A 130 -2.13 13.82 -9.43
CA ALA A 130 -2.12 12.66 -8.55
C ALA A 130 -0.86 12.65 -7.67
N THR A 131 -1.04 12.42 -6.37
CA THR A 131 0.04 12.49 -5.37
C THR A 131 0.66 11.11 -5.11
N VAL A 132 1.36 10.57 -6.13
CA VAL A 132 2.03 9.24 -6.15
C VAL A 132 3.52 9.27 -6.46
#